data_AF-A0A0D3IUB1-F1
#
_entry.id   AF-A0A0D3IUB1-F1
#
_cell.length_a   1.000
_cell.length_b   1.000
_cell.length_c   1.000
_cell.angle_alpha   90.00
_cell.angle_beta   90.00
_cell.angle_gamma   90.00
#
_symmetry.space_group_name_H-M   'P 1'
#
loop_
_entity.id
_entity.type
_entity.pdbx_description
1 polymer ?
#
loop_
_entity_poly.entity_id
_entity_poly.type
_entity_poly.pdbx_seq_one_letter_code
_entity_poly.pdbx_strand_id
1 'polypeptide(L)'
;MLLSALSSALAGSTPSTTWRTVRDAAGGWVLERNGSPHVLHGVCYSPSEIGSAGPTELFDSGDAKYVGSFGDVFWDAPAEAPHLSWGALWGSGTAITGGRGAGRADLQAIASYGFNSVRVYSMLSRVFAIQRGVVSPAADCTRRTHAAFLDEAARHGLSVLVGIPMPIEMWHLSNRRGAHASLVSWWESVLEETARDLGSHPATLGFVLMNELDDAFNAFPGAARRHAPSPHRRGAAAPNPSGTPETDFFYGSAVKYARLVKRAAPGKLVGWALHDIPQWLGFASRASPRSPDGASLVAGQTYLAQISGAFDYFGFNTYQTSPAGLQAVMGSAGGGVIAGGGLSYGAPAIADQIKPLLLTEIGWAHSGVTAGEEVAQRAALVLRAAYLEHSRLMLGTFYFEFCDEWWKARAQTPIEDALWIDGAGPKLPLDELVPLTDSSLSSLFQLGIGAGACIVLLVLAARACCSGGEEARAGRKPPRRMRLADDEGEGSEVASSMTYSAVSKVQDS
;
A
#
# COMPACT_ATOMS: atom_id res chain seq x y z
N MET A 1 -32.18 -20.73 -15.10
CA MET A 1 -30.88 -21.15 -15.67
C MET A 1 -30.63 -20.55 -17.06
N LEU A 2 -31.53 -20.65 -18.05
CA LEU A 2 -31.30 -20.06 -19.39
C LEU A 2 -31.12 -18.52 -19.41
N LEU A 3 -31.84 -17.76 -18.58
CA LEU A 3 -31.72 -16.30 -18.52
C LEU A 3 -30.40 -15.82 -17.87
N SER A 4 -29.85 -16.59 -16.92
CA SER A 4 -28.52 -16.30 -16.33
C SER A 4 -27.40 -16.61 -17.33
N ALA A 5 -27.52 -17.70 -18.09
CA ALA A 5 -26.56 -18.03 -19.15
C ALA A 5 -26.57 -17.03 -20.31
N LEU A 6 -27.74 -16.48 -20.68
CA LEU A 6 -27.87 -15.42 -21.69
C LEU A 6 -27.34 -14.06 -21.20
N SER A 7 -27.48 -13.73 -19.92
CA SER A 7 -26.90 -12.51 -19.34
C SER A 7 -25.37 -12.55 -19.33
N SER A 8 -24.76 -13.71 -19.11
CA SER A 8 -23.29 -13.87 -19.18
C SER A 8 -22.76 -13.88 -20.62
N ALA A 9 -23.56 -14.30 -21.60
CA ALA A 9 -23.14 -14.32 -23.01
C ALA A 9 -23.27 -12.96 -23.73
N LEU A 10 -24.15 -12.08 -23.24
CA LEU A 10 -24.36 -10.72 -23.79
C LEU A 10 -23.59 -9.63 -23.05
N ALA A 11 -23.02 -9.94 -21.88
CA ALA A 11 -21.99 -9.11 -21.27
C ALA A 11 -20.71 -9.24 -22.11
N GLY A 12 -20.64 -8.50 -23.22
CA GLY A 12 -19.40 -8.33 -23.96
C GLY A 12 -18.31 -7.98 -22.96
N SER A 13 -17.22 -8.75 -22.95
CA SER A 13 -16.15 -8.59 -21.97
C SER A 13 -15.73 -7.13 -21.95
N THR A 14 -16.03 -6.40 -20.87
CA THR A 14 -15.58 -5.03 -20.71
C THR A 14 -14.06 -5.06 -20.86
N PRO A 15 -13.49 -4.34 -21.84
CA PRO A 15 -12.06 -4.40 -22.09
C PRO A 15 -11.31 -3.99 -20.81
N SER A 16 -10.28 -4.75 -20.45
CA SER A 16 -9.43 -4.42 -19.30
C SER A 16 -8.85 -3.02 -19.47
N THR A 17 -8.94 -2.21 -18.43
CA THR A 17 -8.29 -0.89 -18.39
C THR A 17 -6.79 -1.06 -18.51
N THR A 18 -6.17 -0.31 -19.41
CA THR A 18 -4.72 -0.23 -19.54
C THR A 18 -4.18 0.99 -18.81
N TRP A 19 -3.09 0.78 -18.09
CA TRP A 19 -2.37 1.78 -17.32
C TRP A 19 -0.92 1.81 -17.76
N ARG A 20 -0.37 3.01 -17.93
CA ARG A 20 1.03 3.20 -18.29
C ARG A 20 1.57 4.51 -17.76
N THR A 21 2.85 4.52 -17.46
CA THR A 21 3.59 5.74 -17.13
C THR A 21 4.37 6.18 -18.37
N VAL A 22 4.15 7.42 -18.80
CA VAL A 22 4.77 7.99 -20.00
C VAL A 22 5.42 9.32 -19.68
N ARG A 23 6.35 9.75 -20.54
CA ARG A 23 6.90 11.11 -20.49
C ARG A 23 6.04 12.02 -21.36
N ASP A 24 5.67 13.19 -20.83
CA ASP A 24 5.04 14.25 -21.62
C ASP A 24 6.08 15.03 -22.46
N ALA A 25 5.61 16.00 -23.24
CA ALA A 25 6.48 16.84 -24.07
C ALA A 25 7.47 17.70 -23.26
N ALA A 26 7.15 17.98 -22.00
CA ALA A 26 8.05 18.67 -21.09
C ALA A 26 9.02 17.70 -20.40
N GLY A 27 8.96 16.39 -20.64
CA GLY A 27 9.75 15.37 -19.96
C GLY A 27 9.28 15.06 -18.53
N GLY A 28 8.11 15.58 -18.11
CA GLY A 28 7.44 15.16 -16.89
C GLY A 28 6.81 13.77 -17.06
N TRP A 29 6.65 13.04 -15.96
CA TRP A 29 5.91 11.79 -15.95
C TRP A 29 4.41 12.04 -15.86
N VAL A 30 3.65 11.29 -16.65
CA VAL A 30 2.19 11.27 -16.64
C VAL A 30 1.72 9.83 -16.51
N LEU A 31 0.75 9.59 -15.63
CA LEU A 31 -0.01 8.35 -15.64
C LEU A 31 -1.11 8.45 -16.68
N GLU A 32 -1.24 7.43 -17.53
CA GLU A 32 -2.33 7.35 -18.50
C GLU A 32 -3.25 6.17 -18.21
N ARG A 33 -4.55 6.43 -18.26
CA ARG A 33 -5.63 5.44 -18.25
C ARG A 33 -6.18 5.33 -19.67
N ASN A 34 -6.01 4.19 -20.32
CA ASN A 34 -6.40 3.98 -21.72
C ASN A 34 -5.87 5.07 -22.67
N GLY A 35 -4.64 5.53 -22.42
CA GLY A 35 -3.99 6.60 -23.19
C GLY A 35 -4.45 8.02 -22.89
N SER A 36 -5.32 8.22 -21.90
CA SER A 36 -5.70 9.56 -21.42
C SER A 36 -4.99 9.88 -20.11
N PRO A 37 -4.45 11.10 -19.91
CA PRO A 37 -3.83 11.50 -18.65
C PRO A 37 -4.76 11.29 -17.45
N HIS A 38 -4.18 10.86 -16.33
CA HIS A 38 -4.88 10.56 -15.10
C HIS A 38 -4.00 10.92 -13.89
N VAL A 39 -4.63 11.35 -12.79
CA VAL A 39 -3.95 11.65 -11.52
C VAL A 39 -4.62 10.84 -10.42
N LEU A 40 -3.84 10.13 -9.61
CA LEU A 40 -4.39 9.30 -8.54
C LEU A 40 -4.66 10.13 -7.29
N HIS A 41 -5.92 10.13 -6.87
CA HIS A 41 -6.37 10.62 -5.58
C HIS A 41 -6.91 9.40 -4.82
N GLY A 42 -6.01 8.75 -4.10
CA GLY A 42 -6.27 7.47 -3.48
C GLY A 42 -6.43 7.53 -1.97
N VAL A 43 -6.98 6.46 -1.42
CA VAL A 43 -6.98 6.15 0.01
C VAL A 43 -6.58 4.70 0.23
N CYS A 44 -5.84 4.42 1.29
CA CYS A 44 -5.57 3.06 1.74
C CYS A 44 -6.84 2.49 2.40
N TYR A 45 -7.15 1.24 2.10
CA TYR A 45 -8.34 0.58 2.57
C TYR A 45 -7.99 -0.82 3.07
N SER A 46 -8.01 -1.00 4.40
CA SER A 46 -7.86 -2.29 5.05
C SER A 46 -8.93 -2.44 6.14
N PRO A 47 -10.10 -3.03 5.85
CA PRO A 47 -11.13 -3.23 6.86
C PRO A 47 -10.80 -4.37 7.84
N SER A 48 -9.63 -5.00 7.70
CA SER A 48 -9.02 -5.91 8.67
C SER A 48 -7.57 -5.50 8.94
N GLU A 49 -6.99 -5.95 10.04
CA GLU A 49 -5.57 -5.71 10.35
C GLU A 49 -4.66 -6.22 9.22
N ILE A 50 -3.74 -5.38 8.78
CA ILE A 50 -2.76 -5.69 7.73
C ILE A 50 -1.87 -6.83 8.21
N GLY A 51 -1.73 -7.88 7.41
CA GLY A 51 -0.92 -9.05 7.78
C GLY A 51 -1.54 -9.94 8.86
N SER A 52 -2.76 -9.62 9.35
CA SER A 52 -3.45 -10.50 10.27
C SER A 52 -3.66 -11.86 9.63
N ALA A 53 -3.30 -12.91 10.35
CA ALA A 53 -3.84 -14.22 10.07
C ALA A 53 -5.31 -14.14 10.48
N GLY A 54 -6.22 -13.86 9.53
CA GLY A 54 -7.66 -13.96 9.78
C GLY A 54 -8.00 -15.27 10.51
N PRO A 55 -9.14 -15.35 11.22
CA PRO A 55 -9.40 -16.36 12.24
C PRO A 55 -8.95 -17.75 11.79
N THR A 56 -7.81 -18.19 12.34
CA THR A 56 -7.17 -19.49 12.08
C THR A 56 -8.04 -20.67 12.52
N GLU A 57 -9.20 -20.40 13.13
CA GLU A 57 -10.01 -21.34 13.88
C GLU A 57 -11.14 -21.99 13.07
N LEU A 58 -11.46 -21.52 11.86
CA LEU A 58 -12.68 -21.99 11.18
C LEU A 58 -12.55 -23.32 10.42
N PHE A 59 -11.36 -23.88 10.27
CA PHE A 59 -11.17 -25.17 9.58
C PHE A 59 -10.10 -26.03 10.27
N ASP A 60 -10.35 -26.41 11.52
CA ASP A 60 -9.53 -27.42 12.19
C ASP A 60 -9.82 -28.81 11.61
N SER A 61 -9.06 -29.20 10.59
CA SER A 61 -9.10 -30.55 10.02
C SER A 61 -8.03 -31.48 10.62
N GLY A 62 -7.54 -31.19 11.84
CA GLY A 62 -6.71 -32.10 12.64
C GLY A 62 -5.24 -32.28 12.22
N ASP A 63 -4.87 -31.94 10.98
CA ASP A 63 -3.48 -32.09 10.47
C ASP A 63 -2.96 -30.86 9.68
N ALA A 64 -3.83 -29.94 9.28
CA ALA A 64 -3.47 -28.74 8.52
C ALA A 64 -3.68 -27.50 9.40
N LYS A 65 -2.61 -26.76 9.69
CA LYS A 65 -2.73 -25.42 10.26
C LYS A 65 -2.89 -24.47 9.07
N TYR A 66 -4.10 -24.00 8.83
CA TYR A 66 -4.31 -22.92 7.85
C TYR A 66 -3.64 -21.67 8.39
N VAL A 67 -2.71 -21.11 7.61
CA VAL A 67 -1.93 -19.95 8.04
C VAL A 67 -2.43 -18.75 7.25
N GLY A 68 -3.46 -18.09 7.79
CA GLY A 68 -3.82 -16.69 7.53
C GLY A 68 -4.35 -16.31 6.14
N SER A 69 -5.23 -15.32 6.12
CA SER A 69 -5.60 -14.56 4.93
C SER A 69 -4.63 -13.40 4.63
N PHE A 70 -3.65 -13.13 5.51
CA PHE A 70 -2.79 -11.94 5.45
C PHE A 70 -3.60 -10.63 5.37
N GLY A 71 -4.77 -10.58 6.03
CA GLY A 71 -5.71 -9.48 5.91
C GLY A 71 -6.48 -9.42 4.58
N ASP A 72 -6.45 -10.47 3.74
CA ASP A 72 -7.30 -10.57 2.54
C ASP A 72 -8.75 -10.87 2.95
N VAL A 73 -9.54 -9.80 3.02
CA VAL A 73 -11.00 -9.81 3.25
C VAL A 73 -11.75 -9.29 2.02
N PHE A 74 -11.14 -9.39 0.84
CA PHE A 74 -11.72 -8.91 -0.41
C PHE A 74 -12.15 -10.05 -1.34
N TRP A 75 -11.99 -11.30 -0.90
CA TRP A 75 -12.33 -12.46 -1.69
C TRP A 75 -13.84 -12.78 -1.71
N ASP A 76 -14.27 -13.40 -2.81
CA ASP A 76 -15.62 -13.83 -3.08
C ASP A 76 -15.98 -15.05 -2.23
N ALA A 77 -17.14 -15.00 -1.58
CA ALA A 77 -17.62 -16.11 -0.78
C ALA A 77 -17.75 -17.38 -1.63
N PRO A 78 -17.23 -18.54 -1.16
CA PRO A 78 -17.44 -19.79 -1.86
C PRO A 78 -18.94 -20.11 -1.89
N ALA A 79 -19.39 -20.75 -2.97
CA ALA A 79 -20.82 -21.02 -3.19
C ALA A 79 -21.44 -21.88 -2.07
N GLU A 80 -20.64 -22.77 -1.48
CA GLU A 80 -20.99 -23.65 -0.38
C GLU A 80 -21.00 -22.96 1.00
N ALA A 81 -20.32 -21.81 1.15
CA ALA A 81 -20.29 -21.05 2.39
C ALA A 81 -20.49 -19.55 2.13
N PRO A 82 -21.68 -19.15 1.62
CA PRO A 82 -21.98 -17.76 1.27
C PRO A 82 -21.90 -16.84 2.49
N HIS A 83 -22.18 -17.36 3.69
CA HIS A 83 -22.07 -16.64 4.96
C HIS A 83 -20.65 -16.12 5.27
N LEU A 84 -19.62 -16.59 4.58
CA LEU A 84 -18.26 -16.08 4.68
C LEU A 84 -18.01 -14.87 3.75
N SER A 85 -19.06 -14.22 3.24
CA SER A 85 -18.94 -13.03 2.41
C SER A 85 -18.51 -11.82 3.22
N TRP A 86 -17.37 -11.25 2.84
CA TRP A 86 -16.90 -9.98 3.36
C TRP A 86 -17.59 -8.77 2.73
N GLY A 87 -18.55 -8.99 1.82
CA GLY A 87 -19.31 -7.92 1.16
C GLY A 87 -20.01 -6.97 2.13
N ALA A 88 -20.27 -7.39 3.38
CA ALA A 88 -20.78 -6.51 4.43
C ALA A 88 -19.82 -5.36 4.76
N LEU A 89 -18.51 -5.57 4.60
CA LEU A 89 -17.51 -4.58 4.92
C LEU A 89 -17.46 -3.48 3.85
N TRP A 90 -17.53 -3.83 2.57
CA TRP A 90 -17.23 -2.89 1.49
C TRP A 90 -18.39 -2.59 0.53
N GLY A 91 -19.39 -3.49 0.44
CA GLY A 91 -20.47 -3.41 -0.55
C GLY A 91 -21.60 -2.46 -0.16
N SER A 92 -22.31 -1.90 -1.15
CA SER A 92 -23.40 -0.92 -0.94
C SER A 92 -24.83 -1.50 -0.98
N GLY A 93 -25.02 -2.80 -0.76
CA GLY A 93 -26.31 -3.51 -0.92
C GLY A 93 -26.95 -4.03 0.38
N THR A 94 -28.26 -4.28 0.35
CA THR A 94 -29.03 -4.95 1.43
C THR A 94 -28.92 -6.48 1.40
N ALA A 95 -28.26 -7.01 0.38
CA ALA A 95 -28.19 -8.44 0.09
C ALA A 95 -26.87 -9.06 0.58
N ILE A 96 -26.41 -8.72 1.78
CA ILE A 96 -25.38 -9.54 2.42
C ILE A 96 -26.06 -10.74 3.09
N THR A 97 -25.43 -11.88 2.87
CA THR A 97 -25.94 -13.24 2.98
C THR A 97 -26.83 -13.47 4.21
N GLY A 98 -28.10 -13.80 3.94
CA GLY A 98 -29.10 -14.08 4.98
C GLY A 98 -30.13 -12.96 5.19
N GLY A 99 -30.05 -11.84 4.46
CA GLY A 99 -31.06 -10.77 4.51
C GLY A 99 -31.05 -9.96 5.82
N ARG A 100 -29.96 -10.02 6.58
CA ARG A 100 -29.77 -9.29 7.83
C ARG A 100 -28.60 -8.32 7.68
N GLY A 101 -28.89 -7.09 7.28
CA GLY A 101 -27.93 -5.98 7.27
C GLY A 101 -27.67 -5.42 5.87
N ALA A 102 -27.57 -4.09 5.79
CA ALA A 102 -26.95 -3.42 4.65
C ALA A 102 -25.43 -3.46 4.84
N GLY A 103 -24.70 -3.58 3.74
CA GLY A 103 -23.25 -3.40 3.79
C GLY A 103 -22.90 -1.99 4.23
N ARG A 104 -21.70 -1.82 4.77
CA ARG A 104 -21.24 -0.50 5.22
C ARG A 104 -21.10 0.51 4.09
N ALA A 105 -21.13 0.05 2.83
CA ALA A 105 -20.98 0.88 1.65
C ALA A 105 -19.65 1.66 1.61
N ASP A 106 -18.57 1.09 2.18
CA ASP A 106 -17.28 1.77 2.29
C ASP A 106 -16.76 2.26 0.93
N LEU A 107 -16.88 1.46 -0.15
CA LEU A 107 -16.40 1.90 -1.48
C LEU A 107 -17.23 3.05 -2.06
N GLN A 108 -18.54 3.08 -1.78
CA GLN A 108 -19.39 4.21 -2.15
C GLN A 108 -18.99 5.46 -1.36
N ALA A 109 -18.75 5.32 -0.06
CA ALA A 109 -18.34 6.42 0.81
C ALA A 109 -16.98 6.98 0.36
N ILE A 110 -15.99 6.13 0.10
CA ILE A 110 -14.68 6.51 -0.45
C ILE A 110 -14.85 7.34 -1.73
N ALA A 111 -15.63 6.85 -2.69
CA ALA A 111 -15.89 7.58 -3.94
C ALA A 111 -16.60 8.93 -3.68
N SER A 112 -17.53 8.99 -2.73
CA SER A 112 -18.23 10.23 -2.37
C SER A 112 -17.33 11.31 -1.77
N TYR A 113 -16.19 10.92 -1.18
CA TYR A 113 -15.15 11.85 -0.71
C TYR A 113 -14.24 12.37 -1.85
N GLY A 114 -14.49 11.95 -3.09
CA GLY A 114 -13.74 12.39 -4.27
C GLY A 114 -12.46 11.59 -4.54
N PHE A 115 -12.24 10.48 -3.80
CA PHE A 115 -11.18 9.54 -4.15
C PHE A 115 -11.54 8.79 -5.45
N ASN A 116 -10.54 8.56 -6.29
CA ASN A 116 -10.69 7.81 -7.54
C ASN A 116 -9.92 6.48 -7.53
N SER A 117 -9.23 6.17 -6.43
CA SER A 117 -8.52 4.92 -6.26
C SER A 117 -8.47 4.45 -4.80
N VAL A 118 -8.32 3.14 -4.62
CA VAL A 118 -8.07 2.51 -3.32
C VAL A 118 -6.81 1.66 -3.38
N ARG A 119 -6.02 1.67 -2.31
CA ARG A 119 -4.89 0.75 -2.13
C ARG A 119 -5.27 -0.29 -1.09
N VAL A 120 -5.16 -1.56 -1.46
CA VAL A 120 -5.35 -2.71 -0.56
C VAL A 120 -4.01 -3.41 -0.34
N TYR A 121 -3.83 -4.06 0.81
CA TYR A 121 -2.52 -4.64 1.19
C TYR A 121 -2.37 -6.11 0.83
N SER A 122 -3.48 -6.83 0.65
CA SER A 122 -3.46 -8.24 0.35
C SER A 122 -4.64 -8.65 -0.52
N MET A 123 -4.34 -9.22 -1.67
CA MET A 123 -5.24 -10.10 -2.41
C MET A 123 -4.43 -11.29 -2.90
N LEU A 124 -4.90 -12.50 -2.63
CA LEU A 124 -4.22 -13.74 -3.02
C LEU A 124 -5.22 -14.69 -3.68
N SER A 125 -4.86 -15.23 -4.84
CA SER A 125 -5.65 -16.24 -5.56
C SER A 125 -5.80 -17.57 -4.80
N ARG A 126 -4.97 -17.82 -3.77
CA ARG A 126 -4.96 -19.06 -3.00
C ARG A 126 -4.81 -18.81 -1.51
N VAL A 127 -5.49 -19.63 -0.73
CA VAL A 127 -5.30 -19.70 0.72
C VAL A 127 -3.94 -20.35 1.03
N PHE A 128 -3.15 -19.72 1.89
CA PHE A 128 -1.87 -20.26 2.32
C PHE A 128 -2.08 -21.39 3.35
N ALA A 129 -1.47 -22.53 3.08
CA ALA A 129 -1.64 -23.75 3.89
C ALA A 129 -0.28 -24.37 4.20
N ILE A 130 -0.07 -24.73 5.47
CA ILE A 130 1.12 -25.42 5.94
C ILE A 130 0.72 -26.75 6.58
N GLN A 131 1.38 -27.82 6.15
CA GLN A 131 1.27 -29.15 6.75
C GLN A 131 2.64 -29.61 7.23
N ARG A 132 2.78 -29.85 8.55
CA ARG A 132 4.03 -30.33 9.16
C ARG A 132 5.27 -29.47 8.81
N GLY A 133 5.10 -28.16 8.75
CA GLY A 133 6.17 -27.21 8.41
C GLY A 133 6.47 -27.09 6.91
N VAL A 134 5.74 -27.79 6.05
CA VAL A 134 5.87 -27.73 4.60
C VAL A 134 4.65 -27.00 4.03
N VAL A 135 4.89 -25.97 3.20
CA VAL A 135 3.82 -25.29 2.47
C VAL A 135 3.23 -26.26 1.45
N SER A 136 1.91 -26.43 1.45
CA SER A 136 1.20 -27.25 0.47
C SER A 136 1.36 -26.66 -0.93
N PRO A 137 1.39 -27.47 -2.00
CA PRO A 137 1.38 -26.96 -3.37
C PRO A 137 0.18 -26.04 -3.62
N ALA A 138 0.36 -24.95 -4.38
CA ALA A 138 -0.71 -23.98 -4.64
C ALA A 138 -1.94 -24.61 -5.33
N ALA A 139 -1.73 -25.66 -6.13
CA ALA A 139 -2.81 -26.40 -6.80
C ALA A 139 -3.73 -27.13 -5.80
N ASP A 140 -3.23 -27.49 -4.63
CA ASP A 140 -3.97 -28.18 -3.57
C ASP A 140 -4.64 -27.19 -2.61
N CYS A 141 -4.33 -25.90 -2.73
CA CYS A 141 -4.91 -24.84 -1.91
C CYS A 141 -6.24 -24.34 -2.48
N THR A 142 -7.16 -23.99 -1.58
CA THR A 142 -8.44 -23.37 -1.91
C THR A 142 -8.24 -22.09 -2.73
N ARG A 143 -8.88 -22.03 -3.89
CA ARG A 143 -8.88 -20.84 -4.75
C ARG A 143 -9.78 -19.75 -4.19
N ARG A 144 -9.34 -18.51 -4.31
CA ARG A 144 -10.09 -17.30 -4.02
C ARG A 144 -10.15 -16.45 -5.29
N THR A 145 -11.28 -15.78 -5.49
CA THR A 145 -11.47 -14.75 -6.52
C THR A 145 -11.86 -13.46 -5.83
N HIS A 146 -11.72 -12.31 -6.49
CA HIS A 146 -11.99 -10.99 -5.91
C HIS A 146 -12.93 -10.17 -6.80
N ALA A 147 -13.71 -10.86 -7.63
CA ALA A 147 -14.50 -10.23 -8.68
C ALA A 147 -15.55 -9.30 -8.07
N ALA A 148 -16.25 -9.71 -7.01
CA ALA A 148 -17.31 -8.91 -6.42
C ALA A 148 -16.78 -7.60 -5.80
N PHE A 149 -15.61 -7.64 -5.14
CA PHE A 149 -14.97 -6.43 -4.63
C PHE A 149 -14.55 -5.49 -5.77
N LEU A 150 -13.93 -6.03 -6.80
CA LEU A 150 -13.45 -5.24 -7.93
C LEU A 150 -14.61 -4.68 -8.78
N ASP A 151 -15.71 -5.42 -8.93
CA ASP A 151 -16.95 -4.97 -9.56
C ASP A 151 -17.58 -3.81 -8.77
N GLU A 152 -17.58 -3.91 -7.43
CA GLU A 152 -18.04 -2.83 -6.55
C GLU A 152 -17.18 -1.58 -6.70
N ALA A 153 -15.85 -1.73 -6.71
CA ALA A 153 -14.93 -0.62 -6.96
C ALA A 153 -15.19 0.02 -8.33
N ALA A 154 -15.29 -0.79 -9.40
CA ALA A 154 -15.56 -0.32 -10.76
C ALA A 154 -16.86 0.47 -10.86
N ARG A 155 -17.93 -0.01 -10.19
CA ARG A 155 -19.24 0.65 -10.21
C ARG A 155 -19.20 2.06 -9.65
N HIS A 156 -18.35 2.29 -8.65
CA HIS A 156 -18.15 3.61 -8.04
C HIS A 156 -17.00 4.40 -8.67
N GLY A 157 -16.49 3.95 -9.83
CA GLY A 157 -15.42 4.64 -10.56
C GLY A 157 -14.03 4.53 -9.93
N LEU A 158 -13.85 3.65 -8.94
CA LEU A 158 -12.60 3.47 -8.23
C LEU A 158 -11.65 2.50 -8.97
N SER A 159 -10.37 2.85 -8.95
CA SER A 159 -9.28 1.95 -9.39
C SER A 159 -8.57 1.34 -8.19
N VAL A 160 -8.14 0.08 -8.27
CA VAL A 160 -7.60 -0.67 -7.13
C VAL A 160 -6.10 -0.94 -7.34
N LEU A 161 -5.27 -0.42 -6.45
CA LEU A 161 -3.86 -0.77 -6.32
C LEU A 161 -3.71 -1.95 -5.35
N VAL A 162 -3.22 -3.08 -5.84
CA VAL A 162 -3.25 -4.35 -5.12
C VAL A 162 -1.89 -4.67 -4.51
N GLY A 163 -1.81 -4.76 -3.19
CA GLY A 163 -0.66 -5.34 -2.48
C GLY A 163 -0.64 -6.86 -2.60
N ILE A 164 0.56 -7.41 -2.83
CA ILE A 164 0.83 -8.85 -2.76
C ILE A 164 1.82 -9.07 -1.62
N PRO A 165 1.41 -9.61 -0.47
CA PRO A 165 2.22 -9.65 0.76
C PRO A 165 3.24 -10.79 0.73
N MET A 166 4.14 -10.78 -0.27
CA MET A 166 5.18 -11.78 -0.36
C MET A 166 6.15 -11.67 0.82
N PRO A 167 6.55 -12.78 1.43
CA PRO A 167 7.29 -12.77 2.67
C PRO A 167 8.77 -12.48 2.41
N ILE A 168 9.48 -12.11 3.46
CA ILE A 168 10.87 -11.65 3.42
C ILE A 168 11.83 -12.68 2.79
N GLU A 169 11.53 -13.99 2.88
CA GLU A 169 12.28 -15.08 2.24
C GLU A 169 12.30 -14.99 0.71
N MET A 170 11.37 -14.26 0.11
CA MET A 170 11.36 -14.03 -1.33
C MET A 170 12.39 -12.97 -1.73
N TRP A 171 12.82 -12.13 -0.80
CA TRP A 171 13.59 -10.92 -1.06
C TRP A 171 15.01 -10.97 -0.52
N HIS A 172 15.21 -11.58 0.65
CA HIS A 172 16.50 -11.60 1.35
C HIS A 172 17.15 -12.98 1.28
N LEU A 173 18.42 -13.03 0.87
CA LEU A 173 19.16 -14.27 0.71
C LEU A 173 19.39 -14.96 2.05
N SER A 174 19.66 -14.20 3.11
CA SER A 174 19.78 -14.73 4.47
C SER A 174 18.54 -15.52 4.89
N ASN A 175 17.36 -14.98 4.63
CA ASN A 175 16.09 -15.60 4.96
C ASN A 175 15.79 -16.76 4.01
N ARG A 176 16.09 -16.57 2.71
CA ARG A 176 15.92 -17.59 1.68
C ARG A 176 16.69 -18.88 1.94
N ARG A 177 17.90 -18.80 2.51
CA ARG A 177 18.73 -19.99 2.80
C ARG A 177 18.09 -20.94 3.81
N GLY A 178 17.24 -20.43 4.70
CA GLY A 178 16.47 -21.24 5.66
C GLY A 178 15.09 -21.64 5.16
N ALA A 179 14.63 -21.10 4.03
CA ALA A 179 13.29 -21.31 3.52
C ALA A 179 13.16 -22.68 2.82
N HIS A 180 12.05 -23.38 3.08
CA HIS A 180 11.73 -24.61 2.36
C HIS A 180 11.40 -24.31 0.89
N ALA A 181 11.82 -25.18 -0.04
CA ALA A 181 11.60 -24.98 -1.48
C ALA A 181 10.10 -24.88 -1.86
N SER A 182 9.22 -25.51 -1.09
CA SER A 182 7.77 -25.42 -1.34
C SER A 182 7.20 -24.03 -1.06
N LEU A 183 7.77 -23.25 -0.12
CA LEU A 183 7.36 -21.86 0.13
C LEU A 183 7.57 -21.01 -1.12
N VAL A 184 8.74 -21.17 -1.74
CA VAL A 184 9.12 -20.49 -2.97
C VAL A 184 8.14 -20.81 -4.10
N SER A 185 7.95 -22.11 -4.35
CA SER A 185 7.12 -22.59 -5.44
C SER A 185 5.68 -22.11 -5.28
N TRP A 186 5.18 -22.13 -4.05
CA TRP A 186 3.86 -21.60 -3.71
C TRP A 186 3.75 -20.11 -4.05
N TRP A 187 4.65 -19.27 -3.52
CA TRP A 187 4.57 -17.82 -3.75
C TRP A 187 4.76 -17.44 -5.21
N GLU A 188 5.63 -18.13 -5.95
CA GLU A 188 5.80 -17.88 -7.39
C GLU A 188 4.54 -18.25 -8.18
N SER A 189 3.90 -19.38 -7.84
CA SER A 189 2.65 -19.82 -8.49
C SER A 189 1.49 -18.86 -8.17
N VAL A 190 1.34 -18.50 -6.89
CA VAL A 190 0.25 -17.62 -6.43
C VAL A 190 0.45 -16.20 -6.90
N LEU A 191 1.68 -15.68 -6.97
CA LEU A 191 1.97 -14.37 -7.55
C LEU A 191 1.49 -14.30 -9.01
N GLU A 192 1.86 -15.30 -9.82
CA GLU A 192 1.51 -15.31 -11.24
C GLU A 192 0.00 -15.52 -11.46
N GLU A 193 -0.63 -16.43 -10.69
CA GLU A 193 -2.08 -16.65 -10.76
C GLU A 193 -2.88 -15.42 -10.31
N THR A 194 -2.50 -14.81 -9.19
CA THR A 194 -3.14 -13.59 -8.67
C THR A 194 -3.03 -12.44 -9.66
N ALA A 195 -1.83 -12.19 -10.21
CA ALA A 195 -1.62 -11.14 -11.20
C ALA A 195 -2.48 -11.38 -12.45
N ARG A 196 -2.56 -12.62 -12.94
CA ARG A 196 -3.38 -12.98 -14.10
C ARG A 196 -4.87 -12.77 -13.84
N ASP A 197 -5.37 -13.25 -12.72
CA ASP A 197 -6.78 -13.18 -12.35
C ASP A 197 -7.22 -11.72 -12.20
N LEU A 198 -6.50 -10.95 -11.37
CA LEU A 198 -6.83 -9.54 -11.10
C LEU A 198 -6.49 -8.61 -12.26
N GLY A 199 -5.45 -8.92 -13.04
CA GLY A 199 -5.00 -8.09 -14.16
C GLY A 199 -5.98 -8.01 -15.33
N SER A 200 -6.90 -8.97 -15.42
CA SER A 200 -7.98 -8.93 -16.40
C SER A 200 -9.09 -7.93 -16.06
N HIS A 201 -9.19 -7.53 -14.79
CA HIS A 201 -10.30 -6.70 -14.30
C HIS A 201 -10.10 -5.20 -14.62
N PRO A 202 -11.13 -4.46 -15.06
CA PRO A 202 -11.02 -3.04 -15.40
C PRO A 202 -10.72 -2.12 -14.19
N ALA A 203 -11.17 -2.48 -12.99
CA ALA A 203 -10.84 -1.72 -11.77
C ALA A 203 -9.37 -1.83 -11.38
N THR A 204 -8.66 -2.91 -11.73
CA THR A 204 -7.27 -3.09 -11.29
C THR A 204 -6.36 -2.04 -11.92
N LEU A 205 -5.71 -1.25 -11.07
CA LEU A 205 -4.70 -0.25 -11.43
C LEU A 205 -3.34 -0.92 -11.66
N GLY A 206 -2.95 -1.79 -10.72
CA GLY A 206 -1.64 -2.40 -10.70
C GLY A 206 -1.34 -3.10 -9.39
N PHE A 207 -0.07 -3.43 -9.20
CA PHE A 207 0.40 -4.26 -8.10
C PHE A 207 1.57 -3.61 -7.36
N VAL A 208 1.51 -3.64 -6.02
CA VAL A 208 2.62 -3.35 -5.11
C VAL A 208 3.21 -4.69 -4.69
N LEU A 209 4.41 -5.02 -5.18
CA LEU A 209 5.04 -6.32 -4.88
C LEU A 209 5.76 -6.34 -3.53
N MET A 210 6.14 -5.16 -3.07
CA MET A 210 6.96 -4.94 -1.89
C MET A 210 6.35 -3.78 -1.15
N ASN A 211 5.95 -4.01 0.09
CA ASN A 211 5.67 -2.95 1.02
C ASN A 211 6.79 -2.96 2.05
N GLU A 212 7.67 -1.95 1.99
CA GLU A 212 8.60 -1.71 3.09
C GLU A 212 9.57 -2.88 3.36
N LEU A 213 9.96 -3.60 2.31
CA LEU A 213 10.95 -4.69 2.38
C LEU A 213 12.38 -4.19 2.13
N ASP A 214 12.58 -2.89 2.27
CA ASP A 214 13.85 -2.17 2.22
C ASP A 214 14.52 -2.03 3.62
N ASP A 215 14.03 -2.75 4.63
CA ASP A 215 14.53 -2.63 6.00
C ASP A 215 15.84 -3.39 6.26
N ALA A 216 16.13 -4.43 5.49
CA ALA A 216 17.37 -5.16 5.69
C ALA A 216 18.55 -4.34 5.20
N PHE A 217 19.37 -3.97 6.18
CA PHE A 217 20.61 -3.23 5.98
C PHE A 217 21.53 -3.79 4.87
N ASN A 218 21.49 -5.09 4.60
CA ASN A 218 22.29 -5.79 3.59
C ASN A 218 21.62 -5.96 2.22
N ALA A 219 20.32 -5.67 2.08
CA ALA A 219 19.61 -5.73 0.80
C ALA A 219 20.17 -4.76 -0.24
N PHE A 220 20.86 -3.72 0.25
CA PHE A 220 21.33 -2.60 -0.53
C PHE A 220 22.86 -2.49 -0.60
N PRO A 221 23.44 -2.29 -1.81
CA PRO A 221 24.89 -2.24 -1.98
C PRO A 221 25.50 -0.90 -1.59
N GLY A 222 26.00 -0.75 -0.36
CA GLY A 222 26.65 0.49 0.10
C GLY A 222 25.96 1.15 1.29
N ALA A 223 24.91 0.52 1.84
CA ALA A 223 24.41 0.86 3.16
C ALA A 223 25.58 0.78 4.16
N ALA A 224 25.79 1.80 4.99
CA ALA A 224 26.85 1.82 6.02
C ALA A 224 26.27 1.44 7.38
N ARG A 225 26.90 0.51 8.10
CA ARG A 225 26.38 -0.25 9.27
C ARG A 225 26.06 0.59 10.51
N ARG A 226 25.87 1.90 10.37
CA ARG A 226 25.82 2.91 11.43
C ARG A 226 24.69 2.70 12.44
N HIS A 227 23.67 1.87 12.15
CA HIS A 227 22.54 1.65 13.04
C HIS A 227 22.23 0.19 13.39
N ALA A 228 23.23 -0.71 13.38
CA ALA A 228 23.08 -1.84 14.29
C ALA A 228 22.92 -1.27 15.71
N PRO A 229 21.81 -1.51 16.45
CA PRO A 229 21.50 -0.85 17.72
C PRO A 229 22.41 -1.28 18.88
N SER A 230 23.65 -1.66 18.62
CA SER A 230 24.62 -1.96 19.66
C SER A 230 25.38 -0.68 20.02
N PRO A 231 25.06 -0.02 21.16
CA PRO A 231 25.73 1.19 21.62
C PRO A 231 27.23 1.02 21.94
N HIS A 232 27.80 -0.17 21.73
CA HIS A 232 29.16 -0.53 22.16
C HIS A 232 30.20 -0.69 21.04
N ARG A 233 29.88 -0.42 19.76
CA ARG A 233 30.89 -0.40 18.68
C ARG A 233 30.97 0.96 17.99
N ARG A 234 31.74 1.88 18.58
CA ARG A 234 32.20 3.13 17.96
C ARG A 234 33.30 2.89 16.91
N GLY A 235 32.98 2.10 15.89
CA GLY A 235 33.76 2.02 14.66
C GLY A 235 32.81 2.26 13.51
N ALA A 236 33.09 3.24 12.65
CA ALA A 236 32.37 3.41 11.40
C ALA A 236 32.54 2.13 10.58
N ALA A 237 31.58 1.21 10.69
CA ALA A 237 31.61 -0.02 9.94
C ALA A 237 31.53 0.33 8.45
N ALA A 238 32.41 -0.30 7.67
CA ALA A 238 32.54 -0.06 6.25
C ALA A 238 31.16 -0.17 5.56
N PRO A 239 30.89 0.65 4.53
CA PRO A 239 29.74 0.44 3.67
C PRO A 239 29.70 -1.02 3.21
N ASN A 240 28.51 -1.61 3.15
CA ASN A 240 28.30 -2.91 2.54
C ASN A 240 28.90 -2.86 1.13
N PRO A 241 29.93 -3.67 0.80
CA PRO A 241 30.49 -3.63 -0.53
C PRO A 241 29.39 -3.97 -1.54
N SER A 242 29.43 -3.36 -2.70
CA SER A 242 28.58 -3.83 -3.79
C SER A 242 28.90 -5.23 -4.24
N GLY A 243 27.93 -5.89 -4.85
CA GLY A 243 28.12 -7.26 -5.31
C GLY A 243 28.22 -8.25 -4.14
N THR A 244 27.59 -7.94 -3.00
CA THR A 244 27.35 -9.01 -2.03
C THR A 244 26.31 -9.96 -2.61
N PRO A 245 26.39 -11.27 -2.30
CA PRO A 245 25.36 -12.22 -2.68
C PRO A 245 23.95 -11.80 -2.25
N GLU A 246 23.83 -11.07 -1.13
CA GLU A 246 22.54 -10.55 -0.65
C GLU A 246 21.96 -9.49 -1.59
N THR A 247 22.74 -8.47 -1.94
CA THR A 247 22.32 -7.43 -2.88
C THR A 247 21.96 -8.02 -4.24
N ASP A 248 22.79 -8.91 -4.78
CA ASP A 248 22.55 -9.50 -6.10
C ASP A 248 21.29 -10.36 -6.08
N PHE A 249 21.06 -11.08 -4.99
CA PHE A 249 19.83 -11.83 -4.78
C PHE A 249 18.61 -10.91 -4.70
N PHE A 250 18.66 -9.85 -3.89
CA PHE A 250 17.55 -8.91 -3.73
C PHE A 250 17.21 -8.21 -5.05
N TYR A 251 18.21 -7.72 -5.80
CA TYR A 251 18.04 -7.18 -7.15
C TYR A 251 17.44 -8.22 -8.10
N GLY A 252 17.99 -9.44 -8.11
CA GLY A 252 17.52 -10.55 -8.94
C GLY A 252 16.06 -10.91 -8.65
N SER A 253 15.67 -10.96 -7.39
CA SER A 253 14.30 -11.21 -6.93
C SER A 253 13.34 -10.12 -7.39
N ALA A 254 13.68 -8.85 -7.19
CA ALA A 254 12.86 -7.73 -7.63
C ALA A 254 12.67 -7.69 -9.14
N VAL A 255 13.72 -7.92 -9.93
CA VAL A 255 13.59 -8.05 -11.38
C VAL A 255 12.74 -9.27 -11.77
N LYS A 256 12.95 -10.42 -11.11
CA LYS A 256 12.22 -11.67 -11.41
C LYS A 256 10.72 -11.51 -11.19
N TYR A 257 10.30 -11.06 -10.00
CA TYR A 257 8.89 -11.00 -9.64
C TYR A 257 8.15 -9.88 -10.36
N ALA A 258 8.79 -8.72 -10.58
CA ALA A 258 8.21 -7.68 -11.42
C ALA A 258 7.94 -8.16 -12.86
N ARG A 259 8.88 -8.92 -13.45
CA ARG A 259 8.69 -9.53 -14.77
C ARG A 259 7.59 -10.59 -14.78
N LEU A 260 7.43 -11.38 -13.72
CA LEU A 260 6.33 -12.34 -13.60
C LEU A 260 4.98 -11.62 -13.68
N VAL A 261 4.79 -10.58 -12.87
CA VAL A 261 3.54 -9.80 -12.86
C VAL A 261 3.30 -9.09 -14.18
N LYS A 262 4.32 -8.45 -14.77
CA LYS A 262 4.20 -7.79 -16.09
C LYS A 262 3.77 -8.73 -17.21
N ARG A 263 4.22 -9.99 -17.18
CA ARG A 263 3.78 -11.01 -18.15
C ARG A 263 2.36 -11.49 -17.87
N ALA A 264 2.00 -11.67 -16.60
CA ALA A 264 0.69 -12.18 -16.20
C ALA A 264 -0.43 -11.13 -16.35
N ALA A 265 -0.12 -9.85 -16.16
CA ALA A 265 -1.05 -8.73 -16.17
C ALA A 265 -0.56 -7.60 -17.12
N PRO A 266 -0.49 -7.86 -18.44
CA PRO A 266 -0.03 -6.84 -19.38
C PRO A 266 -0.96 -5.61 -19.31
N GLY A 267 -0.36 -4.42 -19.28
CA GLY A 267 -1.10 -3.16 -19.18
C GLY A 267 -1.55 -2.78 -17.77
N LYS A 268 -1.08 -3.47 -16.73
CA LYS A 268 -1.21 -3.02 -15.32
C LYS A 268 0.12 -2.51 -14.81
N LEU A 269 0.08 -1.57 -13.86
CA LEU A 269 1.30 -1.07 -13.24
C LEU A 269 1.92 -2.10 -12.30
N VAL A 270 3.24 -2.12 -12.21
CA VAL A 270 3.98 -2.87 -11.20
C VAL A 270 4.94 -1.93 -10.46
N GLY A 271 4.85 -1.87 -9.14
CA GLY A 271 5.71 -1.02 -8.34
C GLY A 271 6.11 -1.63 -7.00
N TRP A 272 6.81 -0.80 -6.24
CA TRP A 272 7.39 -1.12 -4.93
C TRP A 272 7.19 0.09 -4.02
N ALA A 273 6.53 -0.09 -2.88
CA ALA A 273 6.43 0.91 -1.82
C ALA A 273 7.65 0.83 -0.87
N LEU A 274 8.42 1.91 -0.82
CA LEU A 274 9.61 2.08 0.00
C LEU A 274 9.26 2.80 1.31
N HIS A 275 10.03 2.56 2.37
CA HIS A 275 9.96 3.41 3.55
C HIS A 275 10.50 4.82 3.25
N ASP A 276 10.06 5.81 4.02
CA ASP A 276 10.60 7.17 3.97
C ASP A 276 11.88 7.38 4.81
N ILE A 277 12.67 6.33 5.04
CA ILE A 277 13.95 6.46 5.73
C ILE A 277 14.97 7.13 4.81
N PRO A 278 15.43 8.36 5.12
CA PRO A 278 16.26 9.11 4.19
C PRO A 278 17.52 8.34 3.79
N GLN A 279 18.13 7.60 4.71
CA GLN A 279 19.35 6.84 4.45
C GLN A 279 19.16 5.72 3.42
N TRP A 280 18.01 5.05 3.39
CA TRP A 280 17.72 3.97 2.44
C TRP A 280 17.45 4.53 1.05
N LEU A 281 16.79 5.67 0.99
CA LEU A 281 16.47 6.37 -0.26
C LEU A 281 17.68 7.12 -0.83
N GLY A 282 18.48 7.72 0.04
CA GLY A 282 19.82 8.25 -0.23
C GLY A 282 20.75 7.15 -0.71
N PHE A 283 20.61 5.94 -0.22
CA PHE A 283 21.36 4.82 -0.74
C PHE A 283 20.92 4.46 -2.18
N ALA A 284 19.61 4.31 -2.40
CA ALA A 284 19.04 3.86 -3.67
C ALA A 284 19.34 4.83 -4.84
N SER A 285 19.67 6.08 -4.50
CA SER A 285 20.02 7.19 -5.37
C SER A 285 21.53 7.49 -5.49
N ARG A 286 22.42 6.68 -4.91
CA ARG A 286 23.88 6.86 -5.13
C ARG A 286 24.31 6.31 -6.48
N ALA A 287 25.01 7.13 -7.27
CA ALA A 287 25.71 6.67 -8.47
C ALA A 287 26.88 5.76 -8.08
N SER A 288 26.79 4.51 -8.55
CA SER A 288 27.67 3.35 -8.39
C SER A 288 28.54 3.18 -7.14
N PRO A 289 28.41 2.02 -6.49
CA PRO A 289 29.48 1.52 -5.65
C PRO A 289 30.72 1.16 -6.50
N ARG A 290 31.91 1.53 -6.02
CA ARG A 290 33.17 1.09 -6.61
C ARG A 290 33.40 -0.37 -6.22
N SER A 291 33.24 -1.31 -7.15
CA SER A 291 33.78 -2.66 -6.98
C SER A 291 35.32 -2.60 -7.02
N PRO A 292 36.03 -3.27 -6.10
CA PRO A 292 37.49 -3.47 -6.18
C PRO A 292 37.95 -4.30 -7.39
N ASP A 293 37.02 -4.99 -8.06
CA ASP A 293 37.22 -6.12 -8.98
C ASP A 293 36.43 -6.03 -10.30
N GLY A 294 35.69 -4.93 -10.54
CA GLY A 294 35.23 -4.50 -11.86
C GLY A 294 34.06 -5.25 -12.50
N ALA A 295 33.37 -6.17 -11.82
CA ALA A 295 32.24 -6.91 -12.40
C ALA A 295 30.96 -6.83 -11.56
N SER A 296 29.87 -6.46 -12.24
CA SER A 296 28.47 -6.27 -11.82
C SER A 296 28.12 -4.98 -11.06
N LEU A 297 27.04 -4.33 -11.54
CA LEU A 297 26.59 -2.93 -11.39
C LEU A 297 27.31 -1.94 -12.33
N VAL A 298 26.58 -1.42 -13.33
CA VAL A 298 27.12 -0.47 -14.33
C VAL A 298 27.59 0.80 -13.62
N ALA A 299 28.88 1.14 -13.79
CA ALA A 299 29.47 2.35 -13.22
C ALA A 299 28.70 3.62 -13.66
N GLY A 300 28.33 4.48 -12.71
CA GLY A 300 27.61 5.75 -12.92
C GLY A 300 26.09 5.72 -12.67
N GLN A 301 25.46 4.56 -12.43
CA GLN A 301 24.00 4.49 -12.22
C GLN A 301 23.61 4.23 -10.77
N THR A 302 22.44 4.75 -10.38
CA THR A 302 21.84 4.48 -9.07
C THR A 302 21.17 3.12 -9.02
N TYR A 303 20.96 2.56 -7.83
CA TYR A 303 20.27 1.28 -7.67
C TYR A 303 18.86 1.34 -8.29
N LEU A 304 18.13 2.44 -8.04
CA LEU A 304 16.81 2.64 -8.63
C LEU A 304 16.86 2.81 -10.15
N ALA A 305 17.88 3.49 -10.69
CA ALA A 305 18.05 3.58 -12.13
C ALA A 305 18.28 2.18 -12.75
N GLN A 306 19.06 1.31 -12.09
CA GLN A 306 19.34 -0.04 -12.57
C GLN A 306 18.12 -0.97 -12.51
N ILE A 307 17.24 -0.79 -11.53
CA ILE A 307 16.02 -1.59 -11.39
C ILE A 307 14.78 -0.94 -12.02
N SER A 308 14.89 0.31 -12.45
CA SER A 308 13.80 1.08 -13.09
C SER A 308 13.17 0.35 -14.28
N GLY A 309 13.95 -0.45 -15.02
CA GLY A 309 13.42 -1.24 -16.14
C GLY A 309 12.44 -2.34 -15.72
N ALA A 310 12.49 -2.78 -14.46
CA ALA A 310 11.58 -3.81 -13.93
C ALA A 310 10.23 -3.21 -13.50
N PHE A 311 10.21 -1.99 -12.96
CA PHE A 311 9.02 -1.36 -12.38
C PHE A 311 8.42 -0.27 -13.28
N ASP A 312 7.19 0.15 -13.00
CA ASP A 312 6.49 1.24 -13.68
C ASP A 312 6.42 2.51 -12.83
N TYR A 313 6.54 2.37 -11.51
CA TYR A 313 6.62 3.44 -10.53
C TYR A 313 7.39 2.97 -9.28
N PHE A 314 7.87 3.93 -8.48
CA PHE A 314 8.34 3.71 -7.11
C PHE A 314 7.37 4.39 -6.14
N GLY A 315 6.86 3.62 -5.19
CA GLY A 315 6.00 4.05 -4.11
C GLY A 315 6.82 4.57 -2.93
N PHE A 316 6.29 5.58 -2.25
CA PHE A 316 6.85 6.14 -1.02
C PHE A 316 5.77 6.14 0.04
N ASN A 317 6.02 5.42 1.12
CA ASN A 317 5.24 5.53 2.33
C ASN A 317 5.87 6.62 3.17
N THR A 318 5.23 7.78 3.26
CA THR A 318 5.80 8.92 3.97
C THR A 318 4.92 9.44 5.09
N TYR A 319 5.56 9.62 6.23
CA TYR A 319 4.97 10.11 7.46
C TYR A 319 5.66 11.43 7.90
N GLN A 320 6.35 12.10 6.98
CA GLN A 320 7.02 13.37 7.22
C GLN A 320 6.00 14.49 7.45
N THR A 321 5.97 15.10 8.63
CA THR A 321 4.96 16.11 9.02
C THR A 321 5.20 17.52 8.47
N SER A 322 6.29 17.73 7.73
CA SER A 322 6.69 19.06 7.25
C SER A 322 7.34 19.02 5.87
N PRO A 323 7.30 20.12 5.11
CA PRO A 323 8.03 20.25 3.85
C PRO A 323 9.53 19.94 3.99
N ALA A 324 10.16 20.36 5.09
CA ALA A 324 11.58 20.09 5.34
C ALA A 324 11.87 18.60 5.55
N GLY A 325 10.98 17.88 6.25
CA GLY A 325 11.07 16.43 6.41
C GLY A 325 10.94 15.71 5.07
N LEU A 326 9.92 16.09 4.27
CA LEU A 326 9.75 15.56 2.92
C LEU A 326 10.99 15.83 2.05
N GLN A 327 11.56 17.03 2.14
CA GLN A 327 12.77 17.40 1.41
C GLN A 327 14.02 16.65 1.90
N ALA A 328 14.10 16.24 3.16
CA ALA A 328 15.20 15.40 3.64
C ALA A 328 15.20 14.00 2.98
N VAL A 329 14.00 13.52 2.63
CA VAL A 329 13.73 12.22 2.01
C VAL A 329 13.86 12.29 0.48
N MET A 330 13.14 13.22 -0.13
CA MET A 330 13.06 13.35 -1.59
C MET A 330 14.18 14.20 -2.19
N GLY A 331 14.75 15.10 -1.39
CA GLY A 331 15.70 16.12 -1.81
C GLY A 331 15.06 17.29 -2.55
N SER A 332 15.82 18.33 -2.84
CA SER A 332 15.32 19.47 -3.62
C SER A 332 15.23 19.12 -5.11
N ALA A 333 14.26 19.70 -5.81
CA ALA A 333 14.13 19.58 -7.27
C ALA A 333 15.28 20.23 -8.07
N GLY A 334 16.03 21.14 -7.46
CA GLY A 334 17.22 21.76 -8.05
C GLY A 334 18.45 20.85 -8.07
N GLY A 335 18.36 19.64 -7.51
CA GLY A 335 19.48 18.76 -7.28
C GLY A 335 20.16 18.99 -5.94
N GLY A 336 20.95 18.02 -5.51
CA GLY A 336 21.57 18.01 -4.19
C GLY A 336 21.74 16.59 -3.68
N VAL A 337 22.37 16.48 -2.51
CA VAL A 337 22.58 15.21 -1.82
C VAL A 337 21.51 15.07 -0.73
N ILE A 338 20.71 14.01 -0.76
CA ILE A 338 19.73 13.72 0.30
C ILE A 338 20.41 13.14 1.54
N ALA A 339 19.71 13.17 2.68
CA ALA A 339 20.24 12.60 3.90
C ALA A 339 20.60 11.12 3.66
N GLY A 340 21.86 10.75 3.91
CA GLY A 340 22.39 9.45 3.48
C GLY A 340 23.23 9.48 2.19
N GLY A 341 23.55 10.62 1.60
CA GLY A 341 24.69 10.74 0.68
C GLY A 341 24.44 10.38 -0.79
N GLY A 342 23.18 10.15 -1.22
CA GLY A 342 22.82 9.99 -2.64
C GLY A 342 22.15 11.22 -3.22
N LEU A 343 21.84 11.22 -4.53
CA LEU A 343 21.24 12.40 -5.13
C LEU A 343 19.73 12.45 -4.84
N SER A 344 19.20 13.66 -4.73
CA SER A 344 17.76 13.92 -4.70
C SER A 344 17.01 13.21 -5.84
N TYR A 345 15.80 12.71 -5.57
CA TYR A 345 14.90 12.21 -6.62
C TYR A 345 14.53 13.31 -7.60
N GLY A 346 14.39 14.54 -7.08
CA GLY A 346 14.20 15.73 -7.89
C GLY A 346 15.44 16.15 -8.67
N ALA A 347 16.63 15.59 -8.42
CA ALA A 347 17.83 15.94 -9.16
C ALA A 347 17.67 15.54 -10.64
N PRO A 348 17.88 16.46 -11.61
CA PRO A 348 17.75 16.15 -13.03
C PRO A 348 18.55 14.90 -13.47
N ALA A 349 19.74 14.72 -12.90
CA ALA A 349 20.61 13.58 -13.18
C ALA A 349 19.99 12.21 -12.86
N ILE A 350 19.07 12.14 -11.88
CA ILE A 350 18.33 10.92 -11.52
C ILE A 350 16.95 10.93 -12.16
N ALA A 351 16.26 12.07 -12.12
CA ALA A 351 14.87 12.24 -12.55
C ALA A 351 14.62 11.66 -13.95
N ASP A 352 15.59 11.77 -14.87
CA ASP A 352 15.50 11.22 -16.23
C ASP A 352 15.67 9.69 -16.28
N GLN A 353 16.38 9.11 -15.32
CA GLN A 353 16.75 7.70 -15.27
C GLN A 353 15.79 6.85 -14.42
N ILE A 354 15.02 7.46 -13.53
CA ILE A 354 14.09 6.76 -12.63
C ILE A 354 12.66 6.80 -13.14
N LYS A 355 11.88 5.80 -12.69
CA LYS A 355 10.43 5.76 -12.83
C LYS A 355 9.76 6.82 -11.96
N PRO A 356 8.51 7.22 -12.28
CA PRO A 356 7.78 8.19 -11.48
C PRO A 356 7.52 7.70 -10.06
N LEU A 357 7.20 8.65 -9.20
CA LEU A 357 6.92 8.44 -7.79
C LEU A 357 5.42 8.44 -7.54
N LEU A 358 5.00 7.63 -6.58
CA LEU A 358 3.65 7.59 -6.05
C LEU A 358 3.74 7.67 -4.52
N LEU A 359 3.01 8.58 -3.87
CA LEU A 359 2.89 8.48 -2.41
C LEU A 359 1.91 7.32 -2.14
N THR A 360 2.45 6.16 -1.78
CA THR A 360 1.65 4.95 -1.59
C THR A 360 1.02 4.91 -0.20
N GLU A 361 1.56 5.67 0.74
CA GLU A 361 0.97 6.02 2.03
C GLU A 361 1.34 7.46 2.41
N ILE A 362 0.36 8.21 2.92
CA ILE A 362 0.57 9.46 3.64
C ILE A 362 -0.52 9.64 4.69
N GLY A 363 -0.15 9.90 5.94
CA GLY A 363 -1.12 10.14 7.00
C GLY A 363 -0.45 10.20 8.36
N TRP A 364 -1.21 10.53 9.41
CA TRP A 364 -0.72 10.49 10.79
C TRP A 364 -1.81 9.94 11.68
N ALA A 365 -1.41 9.14 12.67
CA ALA A 365 -2.36 8.69 13.68
C ALA A 365 -2.95 9.91 14.40
N HIS A 366 -4.26 9.87 14.63
CA HIS A 366 -4.94 10.80 15.52
C HIS A 366 -4.52 10.48 16.97
N SER A 367 -3.41 11.05 17.43
CA SER A 367 -2.89 10.83 18.78
C SER A 367 -3.64 11.68 19.81
N GLY A 368 -4.94 11.44 19.99
CA GLY A 368 -5.77 11.85 21.13
C GLY A 368 -5.88 13.35 21.49
N VAL A 369 -5.16 14.24 20.80
CA VAL A 369 -5.06 15.68 21.13
C VAL A 369 -5.07 16.55 19.86
N THR A 370 -4.71 16.01 18.70
CA THR A 370 -4.66 16.76 17.43
C THR A 370 -5.98 16.63 16.69
N ALA A 371 -6.83 17.66 16.76
CA ALA A 371 -8.09 17.72 16.01
C ALA A 371 -7.88 17.36 14.52
N GLY A 372 -8.88 16.74 13.88
CA GLY A 372 -8.79 16.32 12.48
C GLY A 372 -8.35 17.44 11.51
N GLU A 373 -8.60 18.70 11.86
CA GLU A 373 -8.11 19.87 11.13
C GLU A 373 -6.58 19.97 11.09
N GLU A 374 -5.86 19.62 12.16
CA GLU A 374 -4.40 19.71 12.18
C GLU A 374 -3.76 18.64 11.28
N VAL A 375 -4.29 17.42 11.32
CA VAL A 375 -3.85 16.32 10.45
C VAL A 375 -4.11 16.68 8.99
N ALA A 376 -5.28 17.23 8.68
CA ALA A 376 -5.62 17.71 7.34
C ALA A 376 -4.68 18.84 6.88
N GLN A 377 -4.36 19.79 7.76
CA GLN A 377 -3.42 20.89 7.45
C GLN A 377 -2.01 20.36 7.17
N ARG A 378 -1.51 19.41 7.98
CA ARG A 378 -0.20 18.77 7.76
C ARG A 378 -0.17 18.01 6.44
N ALA A 379 -1.21 17.23 6.14
CA ALA A 379 -1.34 16.54 4.86
C ALA A 379 -1.31 17.53 3.69
N ALA A 380 -2.07 18.61 3.78
CA ALA A 380 -2.11 19.65 2.76
C ALA A 380 -0.75 20.32 2.55
N LEU A 381 0.01 20.60 3.62
CA LEU A 381 1.34 21.20 3.54
C LEU A 381 2.34 20.26 2.83
N VAL A 382 2.34 18.97 3.21
CA VAL A 382 3.24 17.97 2.65
C VAL A 382 2.90 17.67 1.20
N LEU A 383 1.61 17.47 0.88
CA LEU A 383 1.15 17.28 -0.50
C LEU A 383 1.47 18.50 -1.36
N ARG A 384 1.27 19.72 -0.84
CA ARG A 384 1.63 20.94 -1.56
C ARG A 384 3.13 20.98 -1.85
N ALA A 385 3.98 20.66 -0.88
CA ALA A 385 5.43 20.59 -1.11
C ALA A 385 5.78 19.53 -2.18
N ALA A 386 5.20 18.33 -2.08
CA ALA A 386 5.41 17.25 -3.04
C ALA A 386 5.04 17.67 -4.48
N TYR A 387 3.87 18.27 -4.68
CA TYR A 387 3.43 18.68 -6.02
C TYR A 387 4.11 19.96 -6.53
N LEU A 388 4.42 20.93 -5.66
CA LEU A 388 5.12 22.15 -6.10
C LEU A 388 6.56 21.84 -6.52
N GLU A 389 7.28 21.00 -5.77
CA GLU A 389 8.69 20.71 -6.05
C GLU A 389 8.84 19.53 -7.03
N HIS A 390 7.95 18.53 -6.97
CA HIS A 390 8.12 17.26 -7.68
C HIS A 390 6.96 16.90 -8.61
N SER A 391 6.07 17.82 -8.99
CA SER A 391 4.94 17.53 -9.91
C SER A 391 5.32 16.76 -11.17
N ARG A 392 6.53 16.97 -11.71
CA ARG A 392 7.04 16.26 -12.89
C ARG A 392 7.39 14.79 -12.64
N LEU A 393 7.39 14.34 -11.39
CA LEU A 393 7.68 12.98 -10.97
C LEU A 393 6.47 12.29 -10.33
N MET A 394 5.50 13.03 -9.79
CA MET A 394 4.40 12.47 -9.00
C MET A 394 3.24 11.96 -9.87
N LEU A 395 2.79 10.73 -9.62
CA LEU A 395 1.57 10.16 -10.23
C LEU A 395 0.30 10.42 -9.43
N GLY A 396 0.44 10.75 -8.14
CA GLY A 396 -0.68 10.77 -7.23
C GLY A 396 -0.30 10.53 -5.78
N THR A 397 -1.32 10.28 -4.96
CA THR A 397 -1.17 9.94 -3.54
C THR A 397 -2.22 8.94 -3.07
N PHE A 398 -1.94 8.22 -1.99
CA PHE A 398 -2.86 7.40 -1.23
C PHE A 398 -2.82 7.80 0.25
N TYR A 399 -3.90 8.39 0.76
CA TYR A 399 -4.02 8.75 2.18
C TYR A 399 -4.14 7.49 3.04
N PHE A 400 -3.39 7.41 4.13
CA PHE A 400 -3.43 6.31 5.10
C PHE A 400 -4.17 6.76 6.37
N GLU A 401 -5.38 6.28 6.65
CA GLU A 401 -6.21 5.38 5.84
C GLU A 401 -7.73 5.60 6.06
N PHE A 402 -8.57 4.90 5.30
CA PHE A 402 -10.04 5.03 5.38
C PHE A 402 -10.63 4.38 6.63
N CYS A 403 -10.10 3.23 7.06
CA CYS A 403 -10.59 2.50 8.22
C CYS A 403 -9.91 3.00 9.49
N ASP A 404 -10.66 3.23 10.57
CA ASP A 404 -10.04 3.39 11.87
C ASP A 404 -9.52 2.02 12.33
N GLU A 405 -8.20 1.84 12.24
CA GLU A 405 -7.52 0.57 12.43
C GLU A 405 -7.95 -0.12 13.73
N TRP A 406 -8.50 -1.33 13.60
CA TRP A 406 -8.85 -2.17 14.74
C TRP A 406 -7.67 -2.47 15.67
N TRP A 407 -6.42 -2.36 15.18
CA TRP A 407 -5.23 -2.53 16.01
C TRP A 407 -4.84 -1.27 16.82
N LYS A 408 -5.39 -0.08 16.51
CA LYS A 408 -5.35 1.08 17.41
C LYS A 408 -6.20 0.86 18.66
N ALA A 409 -7.20 -0.02 18.58
CA ALA A 409 -7.97 -0.46 19.73
C ALA A 409 -7.18 -1.50 20.54
N ARG A 410 -6.36 -1.02 21.49
CA ARG A 410 -5.73 -1.90 22.49
C ARG A 410 -6.81 -2.75 23.19
N ALA A 411 -6.73 -4.07 23.01
CA ALA A 411 -7.16 -5.11 23.96
C ALA A 411 -8.60 -5.07 24.53
N GLN A 412 -9.60 -4.49 23.85
CA GLN A 412 -10.98 -4.48 24.38
C GLN A 412 -12.05 -4.71 23.31
N THR A 413 -12.10 -5.89 22.70
CA THR A 413 -13.28 -6.79 22.58
C THR A 413 -13.04 -7.86 21.50
N PRO A 414 -13.48 -9.11 21.70
CA PRO A 414 -13.44 -10.14 20.66
C PRO A 414 -14.23 -9.73 19.42
N ILE A 415 -13.79 -10.22 18.26
CA ILE A 415 -14.36 -10.04 16.89
C ILE A 415 -15.87 -10.28 16.84
N GLU A 416 -16.42 -11.06 17.77
CA GLU A 416 -17.83 -11.42 17.81
C GLU A 416 -18.75 -10.22 18.06
N ASP A 417 -18.36 -9.20 18.84
CA ASP A 417 -19.27 -8.09 19.18
C ASP A 417 -19.34 -6.99 18.09
N ALA A 418 -18.31 -6.86 17.24
CA ALA A 418 -18.27 -5.84 16.18
C ALA A 418 -19.15 -6.19 14.97
N LEU A 419 -19.44 -7.48 14.77
CA LEU A 419 -20.36 -7.96 13.73
C LEU A 419 -21.84 -7.79 14.09
N TRP A 420 -22.16 -7.33 15.31
CA TRP A 420 -23.53 -7.17 15.83
C TRP A 420 -23.88 -5.75 16.30
N ILE A 421 -23.21 -4.72 15.79
CA ILE A 421 -23.67 -3.35 16.03
C ILE A 421 -24.92 -3.10 15.17
N ASP A 422 -26.09 -3.22 15.81
CA ASP A 422 -27.40 -2.85 15.29
C ASP A 422 -27.35 -1.49 14.54
N GLY A 423 -27.33 -1.53 13.21
CA GLY A 423 -27.98 -0.60 12.26
C GLY A 423 -27.87 0.92 12.44
N ALA A 424 -27.04 1.43 13.35
CA ALA A 424 -26.96 2.82 13.73
C ALA A 424 -25.52 3.34 13.57
N GLY A 425 -24.98 3.21 12.34
CA GLY A 425 -23.93 4.12 11.93
C GLY A 425 -24.43 5.58 12.03
N PRO A 426 -23.56 6.55 12.34
CA PRO A 426 -23.95 7.95 12.35
C PRO A 426 -24.53 8.33 10.98
N LYS A 427 -25.81 8.70 10.95
CA LYS A 427 -26.45 9.26 9.75
C LYS A 427 -25.86 10.65 9.53
N LEU A 428 -24.87 10.76 8.63
CA LEU A 428 -24.45 12.04 8.09
C LEU A 428 -25.51 12.55 7.11
N PRO A 429 -25.88 13.84 7.14
CA PRO A 429 -26.85 14.39 6.21
C PRO A 429 -26.21 14.46 4.81
N LEU A 430 -26.61 13.55 3.92
CA LEU A 430 -26.18 13.50 2.52
C LEU A 430 -26.73 14.68 1.67
N ASP A 431 -27.65 15.46 2.23
CA ASP A 431 -28.41 16.49 1.51
C ASP A 431 -27.66 17.82 1.33
N GLU A 432 -26.46 17.97 1.93
CA GLU A 432 -25.65 19.21 1.86
C GLU A 432 -24.44 19.13 0.92
N LEU A 433 -24.20 18.00 0.25
CA LEU A 433 -23.10 17.85 -0.70
C LEU A 433 -23.51 18.31 -2.10
N VAL A 434 -23.01 19.47 -2.52
CA VAL A 434 -23.15 19.97 -3.91
C VAL A 434 -22.27 19.11 -4.82
N PRO A 435 -22.82 18.40 -5.82
CA PRO A 435 -22.01 17.56 -6.71
C PRO A 435 -21.15 18.44 -7.63
N LEU A 436 -19.84 18.20 -7.61
CA LEU A 436 -18.93 18.75 -8.63
C LEU A 436 -19.13 17.96 -9.93
N THR A 437 -19.64 18.61 -10.97
CA THR A 437 -19.83 18.01 -12.29
C THR A 437 -18.55 18.08 -13.13
N ASP A 438 -18.33 17.08 -13.98
CA ASP A 438 -17.15 16.92 -14.87
C ASP A 438 -16.84 18.15 -15.76
N SER A 439 -17.86 18.96 -16.09
CA SER A 439 -17.71 20.20 -16.87
C SER A 439 -16.91 21.29 -16.15
N SER A 440 -16.88 21.25 -14.81
CA SER A 440 -16.19 22.25 -13.98
C SER A 440 -14.68 22.02 -13.93
N LEU A 441 -14.24 20.77 -14.04
CA LEU A 441 -12.82 20.37 -14.04
C LEU A 441 -12.18 20.52 -15.42
N SER A 442 -12.95 20.31 -16.49
CA SER A 442 -12.46 20.43 -17.87
C SER A 442 -12.07 21.87 -18.24
N SER A 443 -12.77 22.85 -17.65
CA SER A 443 -12.52 24.28 -17.88
C SER A 443 -11.26 24.80 -17.15
N LEU A 444 -10.82 24.14 -16.08
CA LEU A 444 -9.60 24.48 -15.35
C LEU A 444 -8.33 23.98 -16.05
N PHE A 445 -8.41 22.86 -16.78
CA PHE A 445 -7.28 22.34 -17.56
C PHE A 445 -7.01 23.16 -18.84
N GLN A 446 -8.02 23.80 -19.44
CA GLN A 446 -7.81 24.64 -20.64
C GLN A 446 -7.17 26.01 -20.36
N LEU A 447 -7.11 26.45 -19.10
CA LEU A 447 -6.59 27.78 -18.75
C LEU A 447 -5.11 27.80 -18.31
N GLY A 448 -4.39 26.68 -18.40
CA GLY A 448 -2.97 26.63 -17.99
C GLY A 448 -2.73 26.93 -16.50
N ILE A 449 -3.77 26.88 -15.68
CA ILE A 449 -3.68 27.05 -14.24
C ILE A 449 -3.29 25.69 -13.66
N GLY A 450 -1.99 25.53 -13.40
CA GLY A 450 -1.38 24.30 -12.90
C GLY A 450 -1.95 23.80 -11.57
N ALA A 451 -1.51 22.61 -11.19
CA ALA A 451 -1.88 21.72 -10.07
C ALA A 451 -2.30 22.33 -8.71
N GLY A 452 -2.11 23.64 -8.47
CA GLY A 452 -2.49 24.33 -7.25
C GLY A 452 -4.01 24.36 -6.96
N ALA A 453 -4.87 24.33 -7.98
CA ALA A 453 -6.33 24.35 -7.77
C ALA A 453 -6.89 23.02 -7.24
N CYS A 454 -6.28 21.88 -7.59
CA CYS A 454 -6.70 20.56 -7.08
C CYS A 454 -6.42 20.41 -5.57
N ILE A 455 -5.41 21.12 -5.04
CA ILE A 455 -5.05 21.11 -3.62
C ILE A 455 -6.15 21.72 -2.75
N VAL A 456 -6.89 22.72 -3.25
CA VAL A 456 -8.00 23.34 -2.51
C VAL A 456 -9.16 22.36 -2.31
N LEU A 457 -9.42 21.47 -3.28
CA LEU A 457 -10.47 20.46 -3.19
C LEU A 457 -10.14 19.35 -2.18
N LEU A 458 -8.88 18.93 -2.08
CA LEU A 458 -8.41 17.98 -1.05
C LEU A 458 -8.56 18.54 0.37
N VAL A 459 -8.29 19.84 0.57
CA VAL A 459 -8.48 20.52 1.86
C VAL A 459 -9.96 20.59 2.24
N LEU A 460 -10.85 20.81 1.27
CA LEU A 460 -12.30 20.87 1.52
C LEU A 460 -12.90 19.48 1.81
N ALA A 461 -12.44 18.43 1.12
CA ALA A 461 -12.85 17.04 1.40
C ALA A 461 -12.41 16.59 2.80
N ALA A 462 -11.17 16.91 3.21
CA ALA A 462 -10.69 16.62 4.56
C ALA A 462 -11.48 17.37 5.65
N ARG A 463 -11.92 18.60 5.36
CA ARG A 463 -12.75 19.39 6.29
C ARG A 463 -14.14 18.77 6.48
N ALA A 464 -14.76 18.26 5.43
CA ALA A 464 -16.06 17.59 5.49
C ALA A 464 -16.03 16.28 6.29
N CYS A 465 -14.91 15.55 6.27
CA CYS A 465 -14.74 14.34 7.09
C CYS A 465 -14.64 14.64 8.61
N CYS A 466 -14.22 15.85 9.00
CA CYS A 466 -13.91 16.17 10.40
C CYS A 466 -15.00 16.96 11.14
N SER A 467 -15.96 17.57 10.45
CA SER A 467 -16.94 18.48 11.08
C SER A 467 -18.28 17.86 11.50
N GLY A 468 -18.50 16.55 11.29
CA GLY A 468 -19.81 15.90 11.47
C GLY A 468 -20.24 15.54 12.91
N GLY A 469 -19.61 16.08 13.96
CA GLY A 469 -19.66 15.45 15.29
C GLY A 469 -20.09 16.27 16.52
N GLU A 470 -20.40 17.57 16.42
CA GLU A 470 -20.34 18.43 17.63
C GLU A 470 -21.64 19.02 18.22
N GLU A 471 -22.85 18.64 17.78
CA GLU A 471 -24.07 19.34 18.28
C GLU A 471 -25.01 18.58 19.26
N ALA A 472 -24.58 17.48 19.88
CA ALA A 472 -25.46 16.81 20.86
C ALA A 472 -24.72 16.20 22.07
N ARG A 473 -24.26 17.04 23.02
CA ARG A 473 -24.01 16.61 24.43
C ARG A 473 -23.72 17.77 25.40
N ALA A 474 -24.63 18.73 25.53
CA ALA A 474 -24.61 19.67 26.67
C ALA A 474 -25.44 19.10 27.83
N GLY A 475 -24.80 18.51 28.84
CA GLY A 475 -25.50 18.21 30.10
C GLY A 475 -24.98 17.07 30.97
N ARG A 476 -23.68 17.03 31.33
CA ARG A 476 -23.22 16.27 32.52
C ARG A 476 -22.12 17.02 33.28
N LYS A 477 -22.29 17.12 34.61
CA LYS A 477 -21.38 17.76 35.56
C LYS A 477 -20.00 17.07 35.59
N PRO A 478 -18.90 17.82 35.84
CA PRO A 478 -17.55 17.26 35.86
C PRO A 478 -17.27 16.50 37.17
N PRO A 479 -16.48 15.41 37.16
CA PRO A 479 -15.90 14.84 38.37
C PRO A 479 -14.66 15.61 38.81
N ARG A 480 -14.36 15.49 40.11
CA ARG A 480 -13.30 16.19 40.85
C ARG A 480 -11.89 15.91 40.31
N ARG A 481 -11.09 16.99 40.24
CA ARG A 481 -9.64 17.01 40.04
C ARG A 481 -8.91 16.07 41.01
N MET A 482 -8.11 15.16 40.49
CA MET A 482 -7.02 14.49 41.20
C MET A 482 -5.70 15.03 40.61
N ARG A 483 -4.85 15.60 41.48
CA ARG A 483 -3.49 16.04 41.11
C ARG A 483 -2.60 14.80 41.00
N LEU A 484 -1.88 14.66 39.90
CA LEU A 484 -0.65 13.88 39.85
C LEU A 484 0.45 14.71 39.19
N ALA A 485 1.65 14.48 39.70
CA ALA A 485 2.83 15.29 39.58
C ALA A 485 3.48 15.24 38.20
N ASP A 486 4.28 16.27 37.96
CA ASP A 486 5.18 16.46 36.85
C ASP A 486 6.16 15.28 36.72
N ASP A 487 6.27 14.71 35.52
CA ASP A 487 7.50 14.04 35.08
C ASP A 487 7.58 14.12 33.55
N GLU A 488 8.59 14.86 33.09
CA GLU A 488 8.97 14.96 31.68
C GLU A 488 9.72 13.69 31.26
N GLY A 489 9.31 13.07 30.15
CA GLY A 489 9.96 11.90 29.60
C GLY A 489 9.69 11.74 28.11
N GLU A 490 10.76 11.82 27.33
CA GLU A 490 10.84 11.78 25.87
C GLU A 490 10.09 10.60 25.24
N GLY A 491 9.31 10.88 24.18
CA GLY A 491 8.56 9.87 23.43
C GLY A 491 9.45 9.06 22.49
N SER A 492 9.45 7.73 22.66
CA SER A 492 10.08 6.78 21.75
C SER A 492 9.16 6.39 20.59
N GLU A 493 9.67 6.48 19.36
CA GLU A 493 9.07 5.91 18.15
C GLU A 493 8.93 4.38 18.27
N VAL A 494 7.73 3.87 18.01
CA VAL A 494 7.48 2.44 17.83
C VAL A 494 7.31 2.20 16.33
N ALA A 495 8.39 1.83 15.66
CA ALA A 495 8.34 1.21 14.35
C ALA A 495 8.16 -0.31 14.55
N SER A 496 6.98 -0.83 14.20
CA SER A 496 6.69 -2.26 14.24
C SER A 496 7.20 -2.97 12.99
N SER A 497 8.45 -3.43 12.99
CA SER A 497 8.93 -4.40 12.00
C SER A 497 8.38 -5.79 12.33
N MET A 498 7.38 -6.28 11.60
CA MET A 498 6.94 -7.68 11.70
C MET A 498 7.84 -8.59 10.87
N THR A 499 8.93 -9.07 11.47
CA THR A 499 9.68 -10.23 10.93
C THR A 499 8.95 -11.53 11.27
N TYR A 500 8.46 -12.24 10.26
CA TYR A 500 8.02 -13.63 10.40
C TYR A 500 9.25 -14.53 10.58
N SER A 501 9.37 -15.16 11.75
CA SER A 501 10.32 -16.25 11.98
C SER A 501 9.53 -17.54 12.12
N ALA A 502 9.66 -18.43 11.13
CA ALA A 502 9.13 -19.78 11.23
C ALA A 502 9.86 -20.53 12.36
N VAL A 503 9.10 -20.95 13.37
CA VAL A 503 9.60 -21.67 14.55
C VAL A 503 10.16 -23.05 14.13
N SER A 504 11.48 -23.18 14.02
CA SER A 504 12.15 -24.49 14.03
C SER A 504 12.49 -24.87 15.47
N LYS A 505 11.58 -25.54 16.17
CA LYS A 505 11.96 -26.34 17.35
C LYS A 505 12.22 -27.77 16.88
N VAL A 506 13.49 -28.09 16.65
CA VAL A 506 13.96 -29.47 16.65
C VAL A 506 14.04 -29.88 18.12
N GLN A 507 13.17 -30.81 18.54
CA GLN A 507 13.37 -31.54 19.78
C GLN A 507 14.13 -32.81 19.42
N ASP A 508 15.34 -32.91 19.94
CA ASP A 508 16.11 -34.15 19.96
C ASP A 508 15.38 -35.19 20.81
N SER A 509 15.22 -36.39 20.25
CA SER A 509 15.00 -37.65 20.97
C SER A 509 16.06 -38.64 20.54
#